data_AF-A0A7V6NNZ4-F1
#
_entry.id   AF-A0A7V6NNZ4-F1
#
_cell.length_a   1.000
_cell.length_b   1.000
_cell.length_c   1.000
_cell.angle_alpha   90.00
_cell.angle_beta   90.00
_cell.angle_gamma   90.00
#
_symmetry.space_group_name_H-M   'P 1'
#
loop_
_entity.id
_entity.type
_entity.pdbx_description
1 polymer ?
#
loop_
_entity_poly.entity_id
_entity_poly.type
_entity_poly.pdbx_seq_one_letter_code
_entity_poly.pdbx_strand_id
1 'polypeptide(L)'
;MKILKWLDKNFETYFLITTLVVMVFIVTLQVVLRSFFKYSLTWAEEFTRYVMLYQIWVGASIAVKEDAHLRITSFRDSLSQKGQAIVELIVIVLWTVFAVFLAIKSGQLVNILFTRGQLSAAMRLPMGYAYASVTVGCALMAIRLIQKLYKLVRKFENKELEIKN
;
A
#
# COMPACT_ATOMS: atom_id res chain seq x y z
N MET A 1 -0.33 -19.66 14.92
CA MET A 1 0.52 -18.57 15.44
C MET A 1 -0.29 -17.28 15.55
N LYS A 2 -0.70 -16.89 16.78
CA LYS A 2 -1.55 -15.70 17.02
C LYS A 2 -0.83 -14.37 16.71
N ILE A 3 0.48 -14.31 16.98
CA ILE A 3 1.33 -13.13 16.73
C ILE A 3 1.44 -12.77 15.25
N LEU A 4 1.68 -13.74 14.36
CA LEU A 4 1.78 -13.46 12.91
C LEU A 4 0.48 -12.89 12.34
N LYS A 5 -0.67 -13.40 12.78
CA LYS A 5 -1.98 -12.88 12.36
C LYS A 5 -2.27 -11.48 12.91
N TRP A 6 -1.78 -11.16 14.10
CA TRP A 6 -1.92 -9.83 14.69
C TRP A 6 -1.05 -8.80 13.97
N LEU A 7 0.21 -9.15 13.70
CA LEU A 7 1.15 -8.28 13.00
C LEU A 7 0.68 -8.02 11.57
N ASP A 8 0.26 -9.07 10.86
CA ASP A 8 -0.39 -8.96 9.57
C ASP A 8 -1.65 -8.07 9.65
N LYS A 9 -2.45 -8.12 10.71
CA LYS A 9 -3.65 -7.30 10.80
C LYS A 9 -3.37 -5.82 11.05
N ASN A 10 -2.37 -5.45 11.84
CA ASN A 10 -2.26 -4.08 12.37
C ASN A 10 -1.02 -3.30 11.91
N PHE A 11 -0.04 -3.97 11.29
CA PHE A 11 1.23 -3.35 10.92
C PHE A 11 1.07 -2.09 10.06
N GLU A 12 0.29 -2.17 8.98
CA GLU A 12 0.07 -1.04 8.05
C GLU A 12 -0.57 0.14 8.79
N THR A 13 -1.58 -0.12 9.63
CA THR A 13 -2.27 0.92 10.41
C THR A 13 -1.33 1.64 11.37
N TYR A 14 -0.52 0.90 12.15
CA TYR A 14 0.45 1.51 13.07
C TYR A 14 1.55 2.27 12.34
N PHE A 15 2.03 1.74 11.22
CA PHE A 15 2.98 2.44 10.35
C PHE A 15 2.40 3.77 9.89
N LEU A 16 1.16 3.77 9.39
CA LEU A 16 0.51 4.99 8.92
C LEU A 16 0.28 6.01 10.04
N ILE A 17 -0.21 5.59 11.21
CA ILE A 17 -0.43 6.50 12.34
C ILE A 17 0.90 7.13 12.79
N THR A 18 1.93 6.30 12.97
CA THR A 18 3.23 6.78 13.46
C THR A 18 3.86 7.78 12.51
N THR A 19 3.89 7.44 11.22
CA THR A 19 4.49 8.32 10.20
C THR A 19 3.67 9.59 9.97
N LEU A 20 2.34 9.54 10.12
CA LEU A 20 1.48 10.73 10.11
C LEU A 20 1.79 11.68 11.27
N VAL A 21 1.90 11.16 12.50
CA VAL A 21 2.26 11.96 13.69
C VAL A 21 3.62 12.62 13.50
N VAL A 22 4.61 11.88 12.97
CA VAL A 22 5.94 12.41 12.67
C VAL A 22 5.88 13.53 11.64
N MET A 23 5.12 13.37 10.54
CA MET A 23 4.95 14.42 9.53
C MET A 23 4.31 15.68 10.12
N VAL A 24 3.23 15.53 10.89
CA VAL A 24 2.56 16.67 11.54
C VAL A 24 3.53 17.41 12.43
N PHE A 25 4.27 16.68 13.28
CA PHE A 25 5.26 17.27 14.17
C PHE A 25 6.35 18.04 13.41
N ILE A 26 6.94 17.44 12.36
CA ILE A 26 8.00 18.07 11.56
C ILE A 26 7.50 19.32 10.85
N VAL A 27 6.32 19.26 10.23
CA VAL A 27 5.73 20.40 9.51
C VAL A 27 5.40 21.53 10.49
N THR A 28 4.80 21.22 11.64
CA THR A 28 4.52 22.21 12.68
C THR A 28 5.82 22.85 13.19
N LEU A 29 6.84 22.05 13.49
CA LEU A 29 8.14 22.55 13.91
C LEU A 29 8.78 23.45 12.86
N GLN A 30 8.73 23.06 11.58
CA GLN A 30 9.22 23.87 10.47
C GLN A 30 8.51 25.23 10.39
N VAL A 31 7.19 25.27 10.56
CA VAL A 31 6.42 26.53 10.58
C VAL A 31 6.81 27.40 11.76
N VAL A 32 6.93 26.83 12.97
CA VAL A 32 7.33 27.57 14.18
C VAL A 32 8.74 28.15 14.02
N LEU A 33 9.71 27.34 13.58
CA LEU A 33 11.08 27.79 13.37
C LEU A 33 11.16 28.91 12.32
N ARG A 34 10.40 28.77 11.23
CA ARG A 34 10.39 29.78 10.17
C ARG A 34 9.76 31.09 10.63
N SER A 35 8.64 31.03 11.35
CA SER A 35 7.88 32.22 11.74
C SER A 35 8.51 32.97 12.91
N PHE A 36 9.02 32.26 13.92
CA PHE A 36 9.53 32.89 15.14
C PHE A 36 11.06 33.06 15.15
N PHE A 37 11.79 32.12 14.54
CA PHE A 37 13.26 32.07 14.61
C PHE A 37 13.94 32.44 13.29
N LYS A 38 13.16 32.74 12.23
CA LYS A 38 13.64 33.01 10.86
C LYS A 38 14.57 31.90 10.33
N TYR A 39 14.45 30.70 10.86
CA TYR A 39 15.26 29.53 10.52
C TYR A 39 14.41 28.54 9.73
N SER A 40 14.92 28.02 8.61
CA SER A 40 14.21 27.05 7.78
C SER A 40 14.93 25.69 7.79
N LEU A 41 14.17 24.63 8.08
CA LEU A 41 14.62 23.26 7.92
C LEU A 41 14.55 22.88 6.43
N THR A 42 15.66 23.05 5.71
CA THR A 42 15.72 22.80 4.25
C THR A 42 15.40 21.36 3.86
N TRP A 43 15.68 20.40 4.74
CA TRP A 43 15.41 18.98 4.52
C TRP A 43 13.97 18.55 4.85
N ALA A 44 13.26 19.30 5.69
CA ALA A 44 11.97 18.88 6.25
C ALA A 44 10.89 18.70 5.18
N GLU A 45 10.91 19.54 4.15
CA GLU A 45 9.98 19.44 3.02
C GLU A 45 10.22 18.17 2.20
N GLU A 46 11.47 17.85 1.88
CA GLU A 46 11.82 16.62 1.15
C GLU A 46 11.47 15.37 1.97
N PHE A 47 11.82 15.36 3.25
CA PHE A 47 11.51 14.26 4.15
C PHE A 47 10.00 14.00 4.25
N THR A 48 9.22 15.04 4.46
CA THR A 48 7.75 14.93 4.56
C THR A 48 7.17 14.40 3.26
N ARG A 49 7.69 14.84 2.10
CA ARG A 49 7.29 14.33 0.79
C ARG A 49 7.59 12.85 0.64
N TYR A 50 8.74 12.38 1.12
CA TYR A 50 9.11 10.96 1.08
C TYR A 50 8.18 10.13 1.96
N VAL A 51 7.96 10.56 3.20
CA VAL A 51 7.05 9.87 4.13
C VAL A 51 5.62 9.83 3.58
N MET A 52 5.16 10.92 2.95
CA MET A 52 3.86 10.98 2.28
C MET A 52 3.73 9.95 1.13
N LEU A 53 4.79 9.69 0.37
CA LEU A 53 4.75 8.63 -0.65
C LEU A 53 4.50 7.26 -0.02
N TYR A 54 5.18 6.95 1.09
CA TYR A 54 4.93 5.71 1.84
C TYR A 54 3.51 5.66 2.41
N GLN A 55 2.97 6.78 2.90
CA GLN A 55 1.57 6.88 3.36
C GLN A 55 0.58 6.47 2.26
N ILE A 56 0.74 7.02 1.06
CA ILE A 56 -0.14 6.76 -0.08
C ILE A 56 -0.11 5.27 -0.45
N TRP A 57 1.09 4.70 -0.61
CA TRP A 57 1.25 3.34 -1.10
C TRP A 57 0.92 2.27 -0.06
N VAL A 58 1.25 2.50 1.22
CA VAL A 58 0.83 1.60 2.32
C VAL A 58 -0.67 1.75 2.59
N GLY A 59 -1.21 2.97 2.50
CA GLY A 59 -2.65 3.24 2.60
C GLY A 59 -3.45 2.54 1.50
N ALA A 60 -2.93 2.47 0.28
CA ALA A 60 -3.54 1.69 -0.80
C ALA A 60 -3.64 0.19 -0.46
N SER A 61 -2.64 -0.39 0.22
CA SER A 61 -2.70 -1.78 0.70
C SER A 61 -3.84 -1.98 1.72
N ILE A 62 -4.07 -1.02 2.62
CA ILE A 62 -5.21 -1.06 3.55
C ILE A 62 -6.53 -0.94 2.80
N ALA A 63 -6.61 -0.06 1.79
CA ALA A 63 -7.81 0.07 0.97
C ALA A 63 -8.18 -1.25 0.27
N VAL A 64 -7.18 -2.02 -0.20
CA VAL A 64 -7.42 -3.40 -0.66
C VAL A 64 -8.02 -4.22 0.44
N LYS A 65 -7.40 -4.26 1.62
CA LYS A 65 -7.85 -5.09 2.75
C LYS A 65 -9.30 -4.80 3.15
N GLU A 66 -9.70 -3.53 3.13
CA GLU A 66 -11.04 -3.05 3.50
C GLU A 66 -12.05 -3.07 2.34
N ASP A 67 -11.67 -3.60 1.17
CA ASP A 67 -12.53 -3.62 -0.02
C ASP A 67 -12.96 -2.22 -0.49
N ALA A 68 -12.18 -1.19 -0.15
CA ALA A 68 -12.46 0.21 -0.42
C ALA A 68 -12.06 0.69 -1.83
N HIS A 69 -11.53 -0.20 -2.68
CA HIS A 69 -11.37 0.12 -4.09
C HIS A 69 -12.74 0.24 -4.77
N LEU A 70 -12.88 1.24 -5.65
CA LEU A 70 -14.11 1.48 -6.39
C LEU A 70 -14.59 0.17 -7.06
N ARG A 71 -15.73 -0.31 -6.60
CA ARG A 71 -16.45 -1.47 -7.14
C ARG A 71 -17.73 -0.96 -7.78
N ILE A 72 -17.97 -1.38 -9.01
CA ILE A 72 -19.27 -1.16 -9.65
C ILE A 72 -20.24 -2.18 -9.03
N THR A 73 -20.90 -1.78 -7.96
CA THR A 73 -21.86 -2.63 -7.23
C THR A 73 -23.11 -2.89 -8.09
N SER A 74 -23.60 -1.90 -8.83
CA SER A 74 -24.80 -2.04 -9.67
C SER A 74 -24.70 -3.13 -10.75
N PHE A 75 -23.52 -3.34 -11.33
CA PHE A 75 -23.28 -4.42 -12.29
C PHE A 75 -23.11 -5.78 -11.60
N ARG A 76 -22.53 -5.80 -10.40
CA ARG A 76 -22.40 -7.03 -9.61
C ARG A 76 -23.77 -7.51 -9.11
N ASP A 77 -24.60 -6.60 -8.64
CA ASP A 77 -25.87 -6.93 -7.99
C ASP A 77 -26.93 -7.45 -8.98
N SER A 78 -26.75 -7.20 -10.29
CA SER A 78 -27.58 -7.77 -11.35
C SER A 78 -27.19 -9.20 -11.77
N LEU A 79 -26.06 -9.73 -11.27
CA LEU A 79 -25.58 -11.08 -11.58
C LEU A 79 -26.07 -12.11 -10.56
N SER A 80 -26.21 -13.36 -11.01
CA SER A 80 -26.44 -14.51 -10.13
C SER A 80 -25.27 -14.72 -9.14
N GLN A 81 -25.49 -15.43 -8.03
CA GLN A 81 -24.43 -15.71 -7.04
C GLN A 81 -23.14 -16.28 -7.66
N LYS A 82 -23.26 -17.11 -8.70
CA LYS A 82 -22.11 -17.66 -9.43
C LYS A 82 -21.40 -16.57 -10.25
N GLY A 83 -22.17 -15.73 -10.96
CA GLY A 83 -21.63 -14.61 -11.74
C GLY A 83 -20.90 -13.58 -10.89
N GLN A 84 -21.45 -13.21 -9.73
CA GLN A 84 -20.81 -12.30 -8.78
C GLN A 84 -19.44 -12.80 -8.35
N ALA A 85 -19.34 -14.10 -8.07
CA ALA A 85 -18.16 -14.71 -7.51
C ALA A 85 -17.07 -14.94 -8.59
N ILE A 86 -17.46 -15.18 -9.85
CA ILE A 86 -16.54 -15.19 -11.01
C ILE A 86 -15.99 -13.79 -11.27
N VAL A 87 -16.84 -12.75 -11.28
CA VAL A 87 -16.38 -11.36 -11.47
C VAL A 87 -15.42 -10.96 -10.36
N GLU A 88 -15.72 -11.29 -9.10
CA GLU A 88 -14.84 -11.03 -7.96
C GLU A 88 -13.49 -11.74 -8.10
N LEU A 89 -13.49 -13.00 -8.55
CA LEU A 89 -12.25 -13.75 -8.84
C LEU A 89 -11.42 -13.05 -9.93
N ILE A 90 -12.04 -12.67 -11.05
CA ILE A 90 -11.35 -11.97 -12.15
C ILE A 90 -10.74 -10.67 -11.66
N VAL A 91 -11.50 -9.86 -10.91
CA VAL A 91 -11.01 -8.59 -10.37
C VAL A 91 -9.81 -8.82 -9.47
N ILE A 92 -9.89 -9.76 -8.52
CA ILE A 92 -8.77 -10.06 -7.60
C ILE A 92 -7.53 -10.52 -8.37
N VAL A 93 -7.68 -11.40 -9.36
CA VAL A 93 -6.55 -11.90 -10.17
C VAL A 93 -5.91 -10.76 -10.97
N LEU A 94 -6.69 -9.95 -11.68
CA LEU A 94 -6.17 -8.82 -12.46
C LEU A 94 -5.43 -7.82 -11.56
N TRP A 95 -6.02 -7.48 -10.41
CA TRP A 95 -5.39 -6.60 -9.44
C TRP A 95 -4.10 -7.19 -8.87
N THR A 96 -4.06 -8.50 -8.61
CA THR A 96 -2.86 -9.19 -8.11
C THR A 96 -1.74 -9.11 -9.14
N VAL A 97 -2.03 -9.42 -10.41
CA VAL A 97 -1.06 -9.34 -11.50
C VAL A 97 -0.52 -7.92 -11.64
N PHE A 98 -1.40 -6.91 -11.59
CA PHE A 98 -1.01 -5.51 -11.66
C PHE A 98 -0.11 -5.10 -10.48
N ALA A 99 -0.48 -5.47 -9.25
CA ALA A 99 0.30 -5.18 -8.05
C ALA A 99 1.70 -5.81 -8.11
N VAL A 100 1.79 -7.08 -8.51
CA VAL A 100 3.08 -7.79 -8.66
C VAL A 100 3.93 -7.17 -9.77
N PHE A 101 3.33 -6.85 -10.92
CA PHE A 101 4.02 -6.18 -12.01
C PHE A 101 4.62 -4.84 -11.56
N LEU A 102 3.84 -4.01 -10.87
CA LEU A 102 4.31 -2.73 -10.34
C LEU A 102 5.41 -2.91 -9.28
N ALA A 103 5.30 -3.90 -8.39
CA ALA A 103 6.34 -4.17 -7.40
C ALA A 103 7.68 -4.52 -8.08
N ILE A 104 7.67 -5.35 -9.14
CA ILE A 104 8.87 -5.71 -9.88
C ILE A 104 9.44 -4.50 -10.63
N LYS A 105 8.62 -3.76 -11.38
CA LYS A 105 9.07 -2.62 -12.18
C LYS A 105 9.58 -1.47 -11.34
N SER A 106 8.92 -1.17 -10.23
CA SER A 106 9.40 -0.18 -9.27
C SER A 106 10.71 -0.64 -8.60
N GLY A 107 10.85 -1.93 -8.26
CA GLY A 107 12.10 -2.46 -7.71
C GLY A 107 13.28 -2.33 -8.69
N GLN A 108 13.05 -2.56 -9.98
CA GLN A 108 14.05 -2.32 -11.03
C GLN A 108 14.44 -0.84 -11.11
N LEU A 109 13.45 0.06 -11.05
CA LEU A 109 13.71 1.50 -11.04
C LEU A 109 14.52 1.94 -9.81
N VAL A 110 14.16 1.43 -8.63
CA VAL A 110 14.90 1.69 -7.38
C VAL A 110 16.36 1.27 -7.50
N ASN A 111 16.63 0.09 -8.04
CA ASN A 111 18.00 -0.39 -8.26
C ASN A 111 18.78 0.53 -9.23
N ILE A 112 18.15 0.96 -10.32
CA ILE A 112 18.75 1.91 -11.27
C ILE A 112 19.10 3.23 -10.57
N LEU A 113 18.21 3.76 -9.73
CA LEU A 113 18.43 5.02 -9.01
C LEU A 113 19.59 4.92 -8.00
N PHE A 114 19.71 3.79 -7.30
CA PHE A 114 20.84 3.54 -6.41
C PHE A 114 22.15 3.40 -7.20
N THR A 115 22.15 2.64 -8.29
CA THR A 115 23.35 2.40 -9.12
C THR A 115 23.85 3.68 -9.79
N ARG A 116 22.93 4.55 -10.23
CA ARG A 116 23.26 5.85 -10.82
C ARG A 116 23.66 6.92 -9.80
N GLY A 117 23.54 6.64 -8.50
CA GLY A 117 23.89 7.59 -7.44
C GLY A 117 23.06 8.87 -7.48
N GLN A 118 21.81 8.81 -7.95
CA GLN A 118 20.96 10.00 -8.04
C GLN A 118 20.52 10.45 -6.63
N LEU A 119 21.02 11.60 -6.19
CA LEU A 119 20.73 12.16 -4.87
C LEU A 119 19.63 13.24 -4.92
N SER A 120 18.90 13.39 -3.81
CA SER A 120 17.96 14.48 -3.58
C SER A 120 18.68 15.81 -3.37
N ALA A 121 17.98 16.93 -3.59
CA ALA A 121 18.61 18.25 -3.61
C ALA A 121 18.96 18.74 -2.20
N ALA A 122 18.04 18.61 -1.24
CA ALA A 122 18.23 19.09 0.12
C ALA A 122 18.89 18.03 1.02
N MET A 123 18.32 16.82 1.09
CA MET A 123 18.80 15.76 1.98
C MET A 123 20.05 15.02 1.47
N ARG A 124 20.38 15.16 0.17
CA ARG A 124 21.45 14.39 -0.49
C ARG A 124 21.28 12.88 -0.29
N LEU A 125 20.04 12.41 -0.13
CA LEU A 125 19.72 10.99 -0.02
C LEU A 125 19.48 10.39 -1.41
N PRO A 126 19.86 9.12 -1.64
CA PRO A 126 19.50 8.42 -2.85
C PRO A 126 17.98 8.47 -3.11
N MET A 127 17.58 8.94 -4.29
CA MET A 127 16.17 9.01 -4.69
C MET A 127 15.49 7.63 -4.67
N GLY A 128 16.27 6.55 -4.72
CA GLY A 128 15.79 5.17 -4.55
C GLY A 128 14.93 4.99 -3.29
N TYR A 129 15.21 5.69 -2.19
CA TYR A 129 14.38 5.62 -0.97
C TYR A 129 12.96 6.15 -1.18
N ALA A 130 12.79 7.22 -1.96
CA ALA A 130 11.47 7.76 -2.28
C ALA A 130 10.69 6.80 -3.17
N TYR A 131 11.32 6.27 -4.22
CA TYR A 131 10.68 5.36 -5.18
C TYR A 131 10.43 3.96 -4.61
N ALA A 132 11.18 3.55 -3.58
CA ALA A 132 10.94 2.30 -2.88
C ALA A 132 9.57 2.26 -2.17
N SER A 133 8.95 3.42 -1.91
CA SER A 133 7.56 3.49 -1.41
C SER A 133 6.59 2.71 -2.30
N VAL A 134 6.73 2.82 -3.63
CA VAL A 134 5.92 2.10 -4.61
C VAL A 134 6.15 0.60 -4.49
N THR A 135 7.42 0.17 -4.44
CA THR A 135 7.78 -1.25 -4.33
C THR A 135 7.23 -1.86 -3.07
N VAL A 136 7.41 -1.20 -1.92
CA VAL A 136 6.93 -1.66 -0.62
C VAL A 136 5.40 -1.73 -0.59
N GLY A 137 4.71 -0.66 -1.00
CA GLY A 137 3.24 -0.65 -0.96
C GLY A 137 2.61 -1.63 -1.95
N CYS A 138 3.13 -1.74 -3.18
CA CYS A 138 2.64 -2.72 -4.14
C CYS A 138 2.92 -4.16 -3.71
N ALA A 139 4.05 -4.44 -3.04
CA ALA A 139 4.33 -5.75 -2.48
C ALA A 139 3.36 -6.11 -1.35
N LEU A 140 3.09 -5.17 -0.42
CA LEU A 140 2.07 -5.35 0.62
C LEU A 140 0.68 -5.57 0.03
N MET A 141 0.32 -4.77 -0.97
CA MET A 141 -0.93 -4.86 -1.70
C MET A 141 -1.09 -6.23 -2.39
N ALA A 142 -0.05 -6.75 -3.03
CA ALA A 142 -0.04 -8.09 -3.60
C ALA A 142 -0.28 -9.17 -2.54
N ILE A 143 0.36 -9.06 -1.36
CA ILE A 143 0.12 -9.97 -0.23
C ILE A 143 -1.35 -9.93 0.19
N ARG A 144 -1.97 -8.75 0.31
CA ARG A 144 -3.40 -8.61 0.65
C ARG A 144 -4.31 -9.25 -0.37
N LEU A 145 -4.02 -9.09 -1.66
CA LEU A 145 -4.82 -9.68 -2.73
C LEU A 145 -4.71 -11.20 -2.74
N ILE A 146 -3.51 -11.75 -2.53
CA ILE A 146 -3.29 -13.20 -2.40
C ILE A 146 -4.06 -13.75 -1.19
N GLN A 147 -4.06 -13.06 -0.06
CA GLN A 147 -4.86 -13.43 1.11
C GLN A 147 -6.37 -13.43 0.80
N LYS A 148 -6.86 -12.48 -0.02
CA LYS A 148 -8.26 -12.44 -0.46
C LYS A 148 -8.58 -13.57 -1.43
N LEU A 149 -7.70 -13.82 -2.40
CA LEU A 149 -7.83 -14.93 -3.35
C LEU A 149 -7.92 -16.27 -2.62
N TYR A 150 -7.03 -16.52 -1.67
CA TYR A 150 -7.04 -17.74 -0.86
C TYR A 150 -8.36 -17.92 -0.08
N LYS A 151 -8.87 -16.85 0.55
CA LYS A 151 -10.15 -16.90 1.26
C LYS A 151 -11.33 -17.16 0.31
N LEU A 152 -11.31 -16.58 -0.88
CA LEU A 152 -12.36 -16.76 -1.88
C LEU A 152 -12.40 -18.21 -2.38
N VAL A 153 -11.25 -18.77 -2.78
CA VAL A 153 -11.14 -20.17 -3.25
C VAL A 153 -11.61 -21.15 -2.18
N ARG A 154 -11.17 -20.98 -0.93
CA ARG A 154 -11.58 -21.85 0.19
C ARG A 154 -13.07 -21.77 0.50
N LYS A 155 -13.71 -20.61 0.27
CA LYS A 155 -15.16 -20.44 0.44
C LYS A 155 -15.93 -21.25 -0.59
N PHE A 156 -15.44 -21.36 -1.83
CA PHE A 156 -16.07 -22.18 -2.85
C PHE A 156 -15.95 -23.67 -2.55
N GLU A 157 -14.76 -24.13 -2.16
CA GLU A 157 -14.49 -25.53 -1.82
C GLU A 157 -15.41 -26.02 -0.69
N ASN A 158 -15.57 -25.23 0.38
CA ASN A 158 -16.47 -25.56 1.49
C ASN A 158 -17.95 -25.61 1.07
N LYS A 159 -18.37 -24.73 0.15
CA LYS A 159 -19.77 -24.66 -0.31
C LYS A 159 -20.12 -25.84 -1.23
N GLU A 160 -19.16 -26.38 -1.98
CA GLU A 160 -19.34 -27.61 -2.76
C GLU A 160 -19.40 -28.86 -1.87
N LEU A 161 -18.71 -28.87 -0.72
CA LEU A 161 -18.77 -29.96 0.26
C LEU A 161 -20.12 -30.03 0.99
N GLU A 162 -20.77 -28.89 1.27
CA GLU A 162 -22.10 -28.84 1.88
C GLU A 162 -23.23 -29.27 0.93
N ILE A 163 -23.08 -29.14 -0.39
CA ILE A 163 -24.09 -29.55 -1.38
C ILE A 163 -24.04 -31.07 -1.67
N LYS A 164 -22.91 -31.72 -1.33
CA LYS A 164 -22.71 -33.16 -1.54
C LYS A 164 -23.12 -34.04 -0.35
N ASN A 165 -23.48 -33.45 0.79
CA ASN A 165 -24.01 -34.13 1.98
C ASN A 165 -25.52 -33.90 2.10
#